data_AF-A0A357MKV2-F1
#
_entry.id   AF-A0A357MKV2-F1
#
_cell.length_a   1.000
_cell.length_b   1.000
_cell.length_c   1.000
_cell.angle_alpha   90.00
_cell.angle_beta   90.00
_cell.angle_gamma   90.00
#
_symmetry.space_group_name_H-M   'P 1'
#
loop_
_entity.id
_entity.type
_entity.pdbx_description
1 polymer ?
#
loop_
_entity_poly.entity_id
_entity_poly.type
_entity_poly.pdbx_seq_one_letter_code
_entity_poly.pdbx_strand_id
1 'polypeptide(L)'
;RPHGHRQDSRAAPDLARIVLPLSESWDAATRTLTLSEPVSFGAGTHYVALRAPGGGVSGPWPVSPGATPQEVVLSEAPDITPYTGTERERTHVAFGEAETYATMAKVLTVRPRSEYEVEITDPTPMWTLDPNAMWSS
;
A
#
# COMPACT_ATOMS: atom_id res chain seq x y z
N ARG A 1 -32.55 25.31 30.81
CA ARG A 1 -33.09 24.15 30.07
C ARG A 1 -32.39 24.11 28.71
N PRO A 2 -31.91 22.95 28.25
CA PRO A 2 -30.60 22.89 27.61
C PRO A 2 -30.63 22.67 26.09
N HIS A 3 -29.44 22.92 25.50
CA HIS A 3 -28.82 22.22 24.37
C HIS A 3 -29.15 22.65 22.93
N GLY A 4 -28.15 23.28 22.33
CA GLY A 4 -27.92 23.31 20.90
C GLY A 4 -26.42 23.32 20.60
N HIS A 5 -25.68 22.31 21.08
CA HIS A 5 -24.34 22.05 20.55
C HIS A 5 -24.52 21.43 19.16
N ARG A 6 -24.35 22.26 18.11
CA ARG A 6 -24.13 21.79 16.76
C ARG A 6 -22.76 21.10 16.75
N GLN A 7 -22.75 19.78 16.97
CA GLN A 7 -21.61 18.97 16.58
C GLN A 7 -21.57 19.02 15.06
N ASP A 8 -20.72 19.88 14.50
CA ASP A 8 -20.21 19.70 13.15
C ASP A 8 -19.30 18.47 13.18
N SER A 9 -19.93 17.30 13.09
CA SER A 9 -19.28 16.03 12.83
C SER A 9 -18.80 16.05 11.38
N ARG A 10 -17.82 16.89 11.06
CA ARG A 10 -16.92 16.62 9.94
C ARG A 10 -16.23 15.32 10.33
N ALA A 11 -16.76 14.23 9.80
CA ALA A 11 -16.15 12.92 9.84
C ALA A 11 -14.65 13.13 9.58
N ALA A 12 -13.83 12.83 10.58
CA ALA A 12 -12.41 12.67 10.35
C ALA A 12 -12.29 11.67 9.19
N PRO A 13 -11.49 11.95 8.15
CA PRO A 13 -11.22 10.94 7.14
C PRO A 13 -10.70 9.71 7.88
N ASP A 14 -11.40 8.60 7.70
CA ASP A 14 -10.98 7.28 8.15
C ASP A 14 -9.50 7.16 7.74
N LEU A 15 -8.61 7.17 8.73
CA LEU A 15 -7.17 7.12 8.50
C LEU A 15 -6.96 5.85 7.70
N ALA A 16 -6.66 5.99 6.40
CA ALA A 16 -6.49 4.89 5.49
C ALA A 16 -5.51 3.88 6.12
N ARG A 17 -6.05 2.83 6.72
CA ARG A 17 -5.24 1.70 7.17
C ARG A 17 -4.70 1.12 5.88
N ILE A 18 -3.43 1.36 5.61
CA ILE A 18 -2.72 0.67 4.54
C ILE A 18 -2.65 -0.79 4.97
N VAL A 19 -3.66 -1.56 4.61
CA VAL A 19 -3.68 -3.02 4.77
C VAL A 19 -2.93 -3.57 3.55
N LEU A 20 -1.70 -4.01 3.78
CA LEU A 20 -0.91 -4.68 2.75
C LEU A 20 -1.35 -6.14 2.68
N PRO A 21 -1.72 -6.66 1.50
CA PRO A 21 -2.03 -8.08 1.38
C PRO A 21 -0.87 -8.98 1.81
N LEU A 22 -1.21 -10.13 2.39
CA LEU A 22 -0.27 -11.17 2.77
C LEU A 22 -0.29 -12.29 1.73
N SER A 23 0.86 -12.94 1.54
CA SER A 23 0.93 -14.15 0.72
C SER A 23 0.34 -15.37 1.45
N GLU A 24 -0.83 -15.84 1.01
CA GLU A 24 -1.51 -17.04 1.52
C GLU A 24 -0.99 -18.32 0.88
N SER A 25 -0.71 -18.30 -0.42
CA SER A 25 -0.13 -19.44 -1.14
C SER A 25 0.74 -18.98 -2.31
N TRP A 26 1.73 -19.79 -2.67
CA TRP A 26 2.63 -19.55 -3.80
C TRP A 26 2.80 -20.82 -4.63
N ASP A 27 2.40 -20.76 -5.90
CA ASP A 27 2.68 -21.81 -6.90
C ASP A 27 3.82 -21.35 -7.81
N ALA A 28 4.99 -21.96 -7.66
CA ALA A 28 6.17 -21.64 -8.45
C ALA A 28 6.07 -22.08 -9.92
N ALA A 29 5.25 -23.10 -10.25
CA ALA A 29 5.11 -23.60 -11.62
C ALA A 29 4.30 -22.63 -12.48
N THR A 30 3.25 -22.07 -11.91
CA THR A 30 2.37 -21.10 -12.58
C THR A 30 2.73 -19.64 -12.26
N ARG A 31 3.60 -19.41 -11.28
CA ARG A 31 3.95 -18.10 -10.71
C ARG A 31 2.73 -17.37 -10.14
N THR A 32 1.81 -18.13 -9.54
CA THR A 32 0.58 -17.61 -8.97
C THR A 32 0.74 -17.37 -7.48
N LEU A 33 0.44 -16.15 -7.05
CA LEU A 33 0.41 -15.74 -5.66
C LEU A 33 -1.06 -15.54 -5.24
N THR A 34 -1.50 -16.26 -4.22
CA THR A 34 -2.80 -16.02 -3.57
C THR A 34 -2.61 -15.04 -2.42
N LEU A 35 -3.46 -14.01 -2.39
CA LEU A 35 -3.44 -12.92 -1.43
C LEU A 35 -4.52 -13.08 -0.36
N SER A 36 -4.31 -12.54 0.83
CA SER A 36 -5.32 -12.52 1.90
C SER A 36 -6.52 -11.61 1.59
N GLU A 37 -6.32 -10.58 0.76
CA GLU A 37 -7.33 -9.63 0.34
C GLU A 37 -7.44 -9.60 -1.19
N PRO A 38 -8.65 -9.36 -1.73
CA PRO A 38 -8.82 -9.19 -3.16
C PRO A 38 -8.15 -7.91 -3.67
N VAL A 39 -7.65 -7.97 -4.90
CA VAL A 39 -7.08 -6.84 -5.63
C VAL A 39 -7.92 -6.53 -6.87
N SER A 40 -7.91 -5.26 -7.28
CA SER A 40 -8.66 -4.77 -8.42
C SER A 40 -7.69 -4.31 -9.51
N PHE A 41 -7.81 -4.88 -10.71
CA PHE A 41 -7.04 -4.46 -11.86
C PHE A 41 -7.78 -3.36 -12.63
N GLY A 42 -7.11 -2.22 -12.82
CA GLY A 42 -7.52 -1.14 -13.72
C GLY A 42 -7.01 -1.32 -15.15
N ALA A 43 -7.04 -0.24 -15.94
CA ALA A 43 -6.63 -0.26 -17.36
C ALA A 43 -5.10 -0.28 -17.57
N GLY A 44 -4.31 0.07 -16.55
CA GLY A 44 -2.85 0.12 -16.66
C GLY A 44 -2.12 -1.17 -16.30
N THR A 45 -0.79 -1.09 -16.32
CA THR A 45 0.08 -2.20 -15.91
C THR A 45 0.18 -2.23 -14.40
N HIS A 46 -0.06 -3.41 -13.82
CA HIS A 46 -0.03 -3.62 -12.37
C HIS A 46 1.25 -4.35 -11.97
N TYR A 47 1.71 -4.04 -10.77
CA TYR A 47 2.93 -4.58 -10.21
C TYR A 47 2.69 -5.06 -8.79
N VAL A 48 3.51 -6.02 -8.38
CA VAL A 48 3.68 -6.36 -6.97
C VAL A 48 5.10 -6.10 -6.51
N ALA A 49 5.22 -5.62 -5.28
CA ALA A 49 6.46 -5.59 -4.54
C ALA A 49 6.33 -6.51 -3.33
N LEU A 50 7.32 -7.37 -3.12
CA LEU A 50 7.34 -8.36 -2.04
C LEU A 50 8.31 -7.91 -0.96
N ARG A 51 7.83 -7.76 0.27
CA ARG A 51 8.68 -7.38 1.40
C ARG A 51 9.46 -8.59 1.90
N ALA A 52 10.78 -8.53 1.80
CA ALA A 52 11.66 -9.54 2.33
C ALA A 52 11.69 -9.49 3.87
N PRO A 53 11.93 -10.63 4.55
CA PRO A 53 12.00 -10.68 6.02
C PRO A 53 13.06 -9.73 6.62
N GLY A 54 14.14 -9.45 5.88
CA GLY A 54 15.20 -8.53 6.28
C GLY A 54 14.87 -7.04 6.10
N GLY A 55 13.63 -6.70 5.75
CA GLY A 55 13.20 -5.32 5.48
C GLY A 55 13.49 -4.80 4.06
N GLY A 56 14.16 -5.61 3.24
CA GLY A 56 14.32 -5.34 1.81
C GLY A 56 13.01 -5.49 1.02
N VAL A 57 13.03 -5.04 -0.23
CA VAL A 57 11.89 -5.15 -1.15
C VAL A 57 12.37 -5.83 -2.44
N SER A 58 11.59 -6.81 -2.90
CA SER A 58 11.76 -7.52 -4.16
C SER A 58 10.71 -7.02 -5.16
N GLY A 59 11.15 -6.63 -6.35
CA GLY A 59 10.31 -6.06 -7.40
C GLY A 59 10.73 -4.65 -7.83
N PRO A 60 9.89 -3.93 -8.59
CA PRO A 60 8.51 -4.26 -8.94
C PRO A 60 8.40 -5.41 -9.96
N TRP A 61 7.51 -6.37 -9.72
CA TRP A 61 7.23 -7.50 -10.62
C TRP A 61 5.94 -7.25 -11.40
N PRO A 62 5.94 -7.27 -12.75
CA PRO A 62 4.72 -7.11 -13.53
C PRO A 62 3.77 -8.29 -13.32
N VAL A 63 2.48 -7.99 -13.05
CA VAL A 63 1.46 -9.01 -12.78
C VAL A 63 0.23 -8.88 -13.66
N SER A 64 -0.41 -10.03 -13.90
CA SER A 64 -1.75 -10.14 -14.49
C SER A 64 -2.75 -10.75 -13.49
N PRO A 65 -4.07 -10.58 -13.71
CA PRO A 65 -5.08 -11.24 -12.89
C PRO A 65 -4.95 -12.77 -12.96
N GLY A 66 -5.16 -13.44 -11.82
CA GLY A 66 -5.36 -14.89 -11.76
C GLY A 66 -6.82 -15.30 -11.97
N ALA A 67 -7.18 -16.50 -11.52
CA ALA A 67 -8.54 -17.03 -11.68
C ALA A 67 -9.53 -16.40 -10.72
N THR A 68 -9.05 -15.89 -9.57
CA THR A 68 -9.87 -15.23 -8.54
C THR A 68 -9.37 -13.81 -8.27
N PRO A 69 -10.19 -12.92 -7.66
CA PRO A 69 -9.77 -11.58 -7.26
C PRO A 69 -8.60 -11.54 -6.27
N GLN A 70 -8.32 -12.66 -5.58
CA GLN A 70 -7.19 -12.80 -4.67
C GLN A 70 -5.92 -13.34 -5.35
N GLU A 71 -5.97 -13.65 -6.64
CA GLU A 71 -4.83 -14.23 -7.34
C GLU A 71 -4.18 -13.22 -8.27
N VAL A 72 -2.85 -13.16 -8.20
CA VAL A 72 -2.01 -12.46 -9.16
C VAL A 72 -0.99 -13.42 -9.75
N VAL A 73 -0.73 -13.29 -11.05
CA VAL A 73 0.24 -14.11 -11.78
C VAL A 73 1.43 -13.23 -12.13
N LEU A 74 2.62 -13.60 -11.64
CA LEU A 74 3.85 -12.88 -11.94
C LEU A 74 4.35 -13.27 -13.34
N SER A 75 4.73 -12.26 -14.12
CA SER A 75 5.24 -12.43 -15.49
C SER A 75 6.58 -13.18 -15.51
N GLU A 76 7.37 -13.05 -14.44
CA GLU A 76 8.66 -13.70 -14.24
C GLU A 76 8.80 -14.20 -12.80
N ALA A 77 9.76 -15.10 -12.55
CA ALA A 77 9.97 -15.64 -11.21
C ALA A 77 10.60 -14.55 -10.31
N PRO A 78 10.05 -14.31 -9.10
CA PRO A 78 10.65 -13.37 -8.18
C PRO A 78 12.00 -13.88 -7.66
N ASP A 79 12.88 -12.96 -7.29
CA ASP A 79 14.20 -13.26 -6.70
C ASP A 79 14.12 -13.76 -5.24
N ILE A 80 12.92 -13.73 -4.64
CA ILE A 80 12.61 -14.35 -3.35
C ILE A 80 11.49 -15.37 -3.50
N THR A 81 11.50 -16.41 -2.66
CA THR A 81 10.34 -17.28 -2.48
C THR A 81 9.38 -16.68 -1.46
N PRO A 82 8.13 -16.34 -1.82
CA PRO A 82 7.14 -15.85 -0.85
C PRO A 82 6.95 -16.84 0.29
N TYR A 83 6.96 -16.35 1.53
CA TYR A 83 6.72 -17.17 2.70
C TYR A 83 5.25 -17.16 3.08
N THR A 84 4.62 -18.32 3.04
CA THR A 84 3.16 -18.51 3.21
C THR A 84 2.80 -19.32 4.45
N GLY A 85 3.79 -19.75 5.24
CA GLY A 85 3.59 -20.51 6.47
C GLY A 85 3.20 -19.64 7.67
N THR A 86 3.17 -20.25 8.85
CA THR A 86 2.74 -19.62 10.11
C THR A 86 3.85 -19.46 11.15
N GLU A 87 5.08 -19.89 10.84
CA GLU A 87 6.20 -19.90 11.78
C GLU A 87 6.90 -18.54 11.89
N ARG A 88 6.66 -17.65 10.92
CA ARG A 88 7.14 -16.27 10.91
C ARG A 88 6.14 -15.39 10.16
N GLU A 89 6.41 -14.08 10.16
CA GLU A 89 5.62 -13.12 9.40
C GLU A 89 5.58 -13.51 7.91
N ARG A 90 4.36 -13.54 7.36
CA ARG A 90 4.13 -13.83 5.94
C ARG A 90 4.67 -12.72 5.07
N THR A 91 5.03 -13.04 3.84
CA THR A 91 5.50 -12.03 2.90
C THR A 91 4.39 -11.01 2.66
N HIS A 92 4.66 -9.75 3.02
CA HIS A 92 3.78 -8.64 2.69
C HIS A 92 3.91 -8.30 1.21
N VAL A 93 2.78 -7.97 0.61
CA VAL A 93 2.64 -7.63 -0.80
C VAL A 93 2.13 -6.19 -0.87
N ALA A 94 2.82 -5.35 -1.64
CA ALA A 94 2.25 -4.11 -2.12
C ALA A 94 1.81 -4.33 -3.57
N PHE A 95 0.55 -4.02 -3.87
CA PHE A 95 -0.03 -4.13 -5.20
C PHE A 95 -0.45 -2.74 -5.69
N GLY A 96 -0.17 -2.42 -6.94
CA GLY A 96 -0.63 -1.16 -7.53
C GLY A 96 -0.28 -1.01 -9.00
N GLU A 97 -0.89 -0.02 -9.63
CA GLU A 97 -0.56 0.41 -10.99
C GLU A 97 0.81 1.13 -11.01
N ALA A 98 1.48 1.13 -12.16
CA ALA A 98 2.82 1.69 -12.40
C ALA A 98 3.09 3.10 -11.79
N GLU A 99 2.07 3.92 -11.58
CA GLU A 99 2.20 5.29 -11.05
C GLU A 99 1.68 5.44 -9.60
N THR A 100 1.15 4.39 -8.98
CA THR A 100 0.51 4.45 -7.65
C THR A 100 1.04 3.38 -6.68
N TYR A 101 1.91 2.46 -7.11
CA TYR A 101 2.44 1.38 -6.26
C TYR A 101 3.36 1.85 -5.12
N ALA A 102 3.78 3.12 -5.14
CA ALA A 102 4.47 3.78 -4.04
C ALA A 102 4.13 5.27 -4.04
N THR A 103 3.64 5.80 -2.92
CA THR A 103 3.68 7.25 -2.68
C THR A 103 5.13 7.62 -2.42
N MET A 104 5.72 8.43 -3.29
CA MET A 104 7.00 9.08 -3.02
C MET A 104 6.81 10.15 -1.95
N ALA A 105 6.92 9.76 -0.68
CA ALA A 105 6.98 10.68 0.45
C ALA A 105 8.43 11.11 0.67
N LYS A 106 8.72 12.42 0.61
CA LYS A 106 10.02 12.94 1.06
C LYS A 106 9.89 13.28 2.54
N VAL A 107 10.44 12.43 3.40
CA VAL A 107 10.50 12.70 4.84
C VAL A 107 11.31 14.00 5.06
N LEU A 108 10.61 15.08 5.40
CA LEU A 108 11.23 16.39 5.61
C LEU A 108 11.97 16.43 6.95
N THR A 109 11.36 15.83 7.97
CA THR A 109 11.89 15.78 9.34
C THR A 109 11.35 14.55 10.06
N VAL A 110 12.19 13.87 10.83
CA VAL A 110 11.79 12.87 11.83
C VAL A 110 11.90 13.51 13.20
N ARG A 111 10.79 13.61 13.93
CA ARG A 111 10.79 14.13 15.30
C ARG A 111 10.50 12.98 16.28
N PRO A 112 11.50 12.52 17.05
CA PRO A 112 11.23 11.59 18.14
C PRO A 112 10.41 12.31 19.23
N ARG A 113 9.29 11.72 19.62
CA ARG A 113 8.36 12.22 20.64
C ARG A 113 8.58 11.53 21.98
N SER A 114 8.96 10.26 21.97
CA SER A 114 9.38 9.47 23.14
C SER A 114 10.30 8.32 22.71
N GLU A 115 10.72 7.46 23.65
CA GLU A 115 11.59 6.30 23.39
C GLU A 115 11.02 5.32 22.35
N TYR A 116 9.69 5.30 22.16
CA TYR A 116 9.00 4.40 21.22
C TYR A 116 8.09 5.12 20.22
N GLU A 117 8.14 6.46 20.18
CA GLU A 117 7.21 7.25 19.37
C GLU A 117 7.97 8.23 18.47
N VAL A 118 7.69 8.15 17.16
CA VAL A 118 8.18 9.10 16.18
C VAL A 118 7.01 9.70 15.41
N GLU A 119 7.05 11.01 15.21
CA GLU A 119 6.13 11.73 14.34
C GLU A 119 6.79 11.88 12.97
N ILE A 120 6.07 11.46 11.92
CA ILE A 120 6.48 11.59 10.52
C ILE A 120 5.51 12.56 9.85
N THR A 121 6.04 13.65 9.31
CA THR A 121 5.27 14.62 8.51
C THR A 121 5.70 14.52 7.05
N ASP A 122 4.75 14.20 6.18
CA ASP A 122 4.90 14.29 4.72
C ASP A 122 4.25 15.61 4.24
N PRO A 123 4.87 16.38 3.32
CA PRO A 123 4.19 17.49 2.68
C PRO A 123 2.88 17.03 2.05
N THR A 124 1.83 17.82 2.19
CA THR A 124 0.60 17.68 1.40
C THR A 124 1.00 17.56 -0.07
N PRO A 125 0.63 16.48 -0.76
CA PRO A 125 1.09 16.29 -2.12
C PRO A 125 0.55 17.44 -2.98
N MET A 126 1.41 18.00 -3.84
CA MET A 126 1.15 19.26 -4.54
C MET A 126 -0.11 19.22 -5.42
N TRP A 127 -0.64 18.03 -5.73
CA TRP A 127 -1.86 17.82 -6.51
C TRP A 127 -3.17 17.98 -5.71
N THR A 128 -3.11 18.14 -4.38
CA THR A 128 -4.29 18.45 -3.54
C THR A 128 -4.53 19.95 -3.37
N LEU A 129 -3.64 20.80 -3.91
CA LEU A 129 -3.87 22.24 -4.00
C LEU A 129 -4.84 22.49 -5.15
N ASP A 130 -5.96 23.16 -4.86
CA ASP A 130 -6.89 23.63 -5.88
C ASP A 130 -6.10 24.49 -6.90
N PRO A 131 -6.05 24.11 -8.19
CA PRO A 131 -5.32 24.87 -9.20
C PRO A 131 -5.84 26.31 -9.35
N ASN A 132 -7.08 26.60 -8.92
CA ASN A 132 -7.60 27.98 -8.89
C ASN A 132 -7.07 28.83 -7.73
N ALA A 133 -6.46 28.25 -6.70
CA ALA A 133 -5.92 29.01 -5.56
C ALA A 133 -4.60 29.74 -5.89
N MET A 134 -3.93 29.38 -7.00
CA MET A 134 -2.64 29.98 -7.39
C MET A 134 -2.76 31.22 -8.26
N TRP A 135 -3.94 31.52 -8.82
CA TRP A 135 -4.13 32.59 -9.82
C TRP A 135 -5.06 33.73 -9.38
N SER A 136 -5.48 33.78 -8.11
CA SER A 136 -6.19 34.94 -7.56
C SER A 136 -5.22 35.87 -6.82
N SER A 137 -4.62 36.79 -7.58
CA SER A 137 -4.04 38.05 -7.09
C SER A 137 -4.89 39.22 -7.56
#